data_AF-A0A7K2YN04-F1
#
_entry.id   AF-A0A7K2YN04-F1
#
_cell.length_a   1.000
_cell.length_b   1.000
_cell.length_c   1.000
_cell.angle_alpha   90.00
_cell.angle_beta   90.00
_cell.angle_gamma   90.00
#
_symmetry.space_group_name_H-M   'P 1'
#
loop_
_entity.id
_entity.type
_entity.pdbx_description
1 polymer ?
#
loop_
_entity_poly.entity_id
_entity_poly.type
_entity_poly.pdbx_seq_one_letter_code
_entity_poly.pdbx_strand_id
1 'polypeptide(L)'
;MRHVLDVSALAHVALQVIPFSRTAASFIGGMTLMTFSDTGDPGMLSIEYQGGMESRESTREVRRYRRKFEYLQQSALSPEQSRDLVRQRLESL
;
A
#
# COMPACT_ATOMS: atom_id res chain seq x y z
N MET A 1 -2.63 11.09 13.37
CA MET A 1 -3.31 11.14 12.06
C MET A 1 -3.02 12.40 11.26
N ARG A 2 -2.92 13.60 11.87
CA ARG A 2 -2.57 14.84 11.13
C ARG A 2 -1.31 14.70 10.25
N HIS A 3 -0.24 14.14 10.80
CA HIS A 3 0.98 13.86 10.04
C HIS A 3 0.77 13.02 8.76
N VAL A 4 -0.16 12.06 8.78
CA VAL A 4 -0.47 11.23 7.60
C VAL A 4 -1.10 12.07 6.49
N LEU A 5 -1.97 13.03 6.85
CA LEU A 5 -2.55 13.97 5.88
C LEU A 5 -1.48 14.89 5.30
N ASP A 6 -0.59 15.43 6.15
CA ASP A 6 0.50 16.31 5.73
C ASP A 6 1.43 15.60 4.72
N VAL A 7 1.85 14.37 5.03
CA VAL A 7 2.70 13.57 4.15
C VAL A 7 1.96 13.18 2.86
N SER A 8 0.66 12.91 2.92
CA SER A 8 -0.14 12.59 1.74
C SER A 8 -0.26 13.76 0.75
N ALA A 9 0.10 14.99 1.14
CA ALA A 9 0.09 16.14 0.24
C ALA A 9 1.32 16.18 -0.70
N LEU A 10 2.35 15.37 -0.44
CA LEU A 10 3.53 15.28 -1.29
C LEU A 10 3.18 14.63 -2.64
N ALA A 11 3.72 15.18 -3.74
CA ALA A 11 3.42 14.72 -5.10
C ALA A 11 3.80 13.25 -5.39
N HIS A 12 4.69 12.67 -4.59
CA HIS A 12 5.15 11.27 -4.71
C HIS A 12 4.51 10.33 -3.68
N VAL A 13 3.48 10.79 -2.95
CA VAL A 13 2.79 10.00 -1.92
C VAL A 13 1.31 9.88 -2.27
N ALA A 14 0.82 8.65 -2.38
CA ALA A 14 -0.59 8.33 -2.45
C ALA A 14 -1.05 7.63 -1.16
N LEU A 15 -2.00 8.24 -0.46
CA LEU A 15 -2.68 7.63 0.68
C LEU A 15 -3.98 7.00 0.21
N GLN A 16 -4.16 5.71 0.41
CA GLN A 16 -5.40 5.01 0.07
C GLN A 16 -5.92 4.20 1.26
N VAL A 17 -7.24 4.25 1.47
CA VAL A 17 -7.94 3.49 2.50
C VAL A 17 -8.82 2.43 1.85
N ILE A 18 -8.75 1.20 2.33
CA ILE A 18 -9.66 0.12 1.95
C ILE A 18 -10.79 0.07 2.97
N PRO A 19 -12.04 0.37 2.58
CA PRO A 19 -13.20 0.24 3.47
C PRO A 19 -13.45 -1.22 3.85
N PHE A 20 -13.89 -1.47 5.09
CA PHE A 20 -14.26 -2.83 5.55
C PHE A 20 -15.37 -3.49 4.73
N SER A 21 -16.22 -2.69 4.06
CA SER A 21 -17.26 -3.20 3.16
C SER A 21 -16.70 -3.84 1.89
N ARG A 22 -15.42 -3.62 1.58
CA ARG A 22 -14.74 -4.24 0.46
C ARG A 22 -13.92 -5.42 0.96
N THR A 23 -14.23 -6.62 0.48
CA THR A 23 -13.43 -7.81 0.70
C THR A 23 -12.15 -7.72 -0.12
N ALA A 24 -11.20 -6.90 0.31
CA ALA A 24 -9.84 -6.98 -0.19
C ALA A 24 -9.18 -8.16 0.51
N ALA A 25 -8.52 -9.03 -0.26
CA ALA A 25 -7.83 -10.20 0.26
C ALA A 25 -7.01 -9.80 1.50
N SER A 26 -7.29 -10.45 2.64
CA SER A 26 -6.62 -10.16 3.92
C SER A 26 -5.12 -10.37 3.74
N PHE A 27 -4.38 -9.27 3.72
CA PHE A 27 -2.93 -9.31 3.88
C PHE A 27 -2.65 -9.16 5.37
N ILE A 28 -2.00 -10.17 5.95
CA ILE A 28 -1.58 -10.14 7.35
C ILE A 28 -0.14 -9.64 7.36
N GLY A 29 0.05 -8.39 7.79
CA GLY A 29 1.36 -7.75 7.92
C GLY A 29 1.58 -6.57 6.96
N GLY A 30 2.73 -5.91 7.09
CA GLY A 30 3.20 -4.88 6.17
C GLY A 30 3.85 -5.47 4.91
N MET A 31 3.75 -4.76 3.80
CA MET A 31 4.47 -5.11 2.56
C MET A 31 5.03 -3.84 1.94
N THR A 32 6.27 -3.93 1.45
CA THR A 32 6.89 -2.90 0.61
C THR A 32 7.29 -3.50 -0.72
N LEU A 33 6.82 -2.92 -1.83
CA LEU A 33 7.23 -3.30 -3.18
C LEU A 33 8.01 -2.15 -3.79
N MET A 34 9.27 -2.40 -4.16
CA MET A 34 10.14 -1.46 -4.83
C MET A 34 10.32 -1.89 -6.28
N THR A 35 10.21 -0.93 -7.20
CA THR A 35 10.41 -1.13 -8.64
C THR A 35 11.47 -0.17 -9.14
N PHE A 36 12.39 -0.68 -9.94
CA PHE A 36 13.48 0.10 -10.53
C PHE A 36 13.24 0.28 -12.03
N SER A 37 13.82 1.32 -12.62
CA SER A 37 13.68 1.64 -14.05
C SER A 37 14.44 0.69 -14.98
N ASP A 38 15.29 -0.17 -14.41
CA ASP A 38 16.24 -0.97 -15.16
C ASP A 38 15.54 -2.12 -15.89
N THR A 39 15.85 -2.25 -17.18
CA THR A 39 15.21 -3.27 -18.02
C THR A 39 15.63 -4.66 -17.55
N GLY A 40 14.65 -5.47 -17.16
CA GLY A 40 14.87 -6.84 -16.68
C GLY A 40 14.97 -6.97 -15.16
N ASP A 41 15.01 -5.86 -14.41
CA ASP A 41 14.96 -5.89 -12.95
C ASP A 41 13.53 -6.27 -12.49
N PRO A 42 13.36 -7.37 -11.73
CA PRO A 42 12.05 -7.73 -11.20
C PRO A 42 11.48 -6.70 -10.21
N GLY A 43 12.33 -5.97 -9.50
CA GLY A 43 12.05 -5.21 -8.29
C GLY A 43 12.39 -5.99 -7.01
N MET A 44 12.18 -5.35 -5.86
CA MET A 44 12.40 -5.92 -4.54
C MET A 44 11.08 -5.93 -3.75
N LEU A 45 10.81 -7.03 -3.05
CA LEU A 45 9.63 -7.19 -2.22
C LEU A 45 10.08 -7.44 -0.77
N SER A 46 9.59 -6.63 0.16
CA SER A 46 9.69 -6.89 1.59
C SER A 46 8.34 -7.26 2.16
N ILE A 47 8.27 -8.33 2.96
CA ILE A 47 7.06 -8.76 3.68
C ILE A 47 7.37 -8.83 5.16
N GLU A 48 6.52 -8.20 5.96
CA GLU A 48 6.54 -8.26 7.42
C GLU A 48 5.54 -9.30 7.93
N TYR A 49 5.91 -10.02 8.98
CA TYR A 49 5.10 -10.99 9.69
C TYR A 49 5.50 -11.01 11.16
N GLN A 50 4.76 -11.73 12.01
CA GLN A 50 5.00 -11.73 13.46
C GLN A 50 6.44 -12.11 13.86
N GLY A 51 7.09 -12.95 13.05
CA GLY A 51 8.46 -13.42 13.26
C GLY A 51 9.56 -12.54 12.66
N GLY A 52 9.24 -11.39 12.06
CA GLY A 52 10.21 -10.47 11.48
C GLY A 52 9.84 -9.97 10.09
N MET A 53 10.85 -9.71 9.27
CA MET A 53 10.70 -9.19 7.92
C MET A 53 11.63 -9.93 6.97
N GLU A 54 11.17 -10.19 5.77
CA GLU A 54 11.95 -10.89 4.76
C GLU A 54 11.91 -10.17 3.41
N SER A 55 13.09 -10.05 2.80
CA SER A 55 13.27 -9.45 1.48
C SER A 55 13.42 -10.50 0.39
N ARG A 56 12.78 -10.27 -0.76
CA ARG A 56 12.69 -11.16 -1.91
C ARG A 56 12.91 -10.40 -3.21
N GLU A 57 13.79 -10.92 -4.06
CA GLU A 57 14.04 -10.38 -5.42
C GLU A 57 13.61 -11.36 -6.52
N SER A 58 12.96 -12.47 -6.15
CA SER A 58 12.47 -13.45 -7.11
C SER A 58 11.45 -12.82 -8.06
N THR A 59 11.73 -12.83 -9.36
CA THR A 59 10.83 -12.31 -10.40
C THR A 59 9.42 -12.89 -10.30
N ARG A 60 9.28 -14.17 -9.91
CA ARG A 60 7.97 -14.81 -9.74
C ARG A 60 7.19 -14.20 -8.58
N GLU A 61 7.82 -14.07 -7.41
CA GLU A 61 7.17 -13.53 -6.22
C GLU A 61 6.87 -12.04 -6.39
N VAL A 62 7.82 -11.26 -6.89
CA VAL A 62 7.64 -9.80 -7.08
C VAL A 62 6.47 -9.51 -8.03
N ARG A 63 6.37 -10.22 -9.18
CA ARG A 63 5.22 -10.07 -10.09
C ARG A 63 3.90 -10.53 -9.46
N ARG A 64 3.92 -11.59 -8.65
CA ARG A 64 2.72 -12.07 -7.95
C ARG A 64 2.20 -11.02 -6.97
N TYR A 65 3.09 -10.40 -6.21
CA TYR A 65 2.74 -9.39 -5.22
C TYR A 65 2.38 -8.05 -5.84
N ARG A 66 2.97 -7.68 -6.99
CA ARG A 66 2.53 -6.52 -7.79
C ARG A 66 1.05 -6.62 -8.17
N ARG A 67 0.61 -7.77 -8.71
CA ARG A 67 -0.81 -8.00 -9.03
C ARG A 67 -1.72 -7.93 -7.80
N LYS A 68 -1.26 -8.44 -6.66
CA LYS A 68 -2.00 -8.31 -5.40
C LYS A 68 -2.10 -6.85 -4.97
N PHE A 69 -1.02 -6.09 -5.05
CA PHE A 69 -0.99 -4.66 -4.71
C PHE A 69 -1.93 -3.86 -5.62
N GLU A 70 -1.94 -4.13 -6.92
CA GLU A 70 -2.89 -3.54 -7.88
C GLU A 70 -4.35 -3.86 -7.51
N TYR A 71 -4.64 -5.10 -7.11
CA TYR A 71 -5.98 -5.49 -6.64
C TYR A 71 -6.39 -4.74 -5.36
N LEU A 72 -5.46 -4.54 -4.42
CA LEU A 72 -5.70 -3.74 -3.22
C LEU A 72 -5.98 -2.27 -3.56
N GLN A 73 -5.21 -1.68 -4.48
CA GLN A 73 -5.45 -0.31 -4.96
C GLN A 73 -6.81 -0.14 -5.62
N GLN A 74 -7.23 -1.08 -6.47
CA GLN A 74 -8.56 -1.08 -7.09
C GLN A 74 -9.68 -1.24 -6.06
N SER A 75 -9.41 -1.99 -5.00
CA SER A 75 -10.33 -2.17 -3.88
C SER A 75 -10.32 -0.97 -2.92
N ALA A 76 -9.37 -0.04 -3.01
CA ALA A 76 -9.33 1.12 -2.13
C ALA A 76 -10.21 2.27 -2.63
N LEU A 77 -10.42 3.24 -1.76
CA LEU A 77 -10.92 4.56 -2.14
C LEU A 77 -9.86 5.31 -2.96
N SER A 78 -10.27 6.34 -3.71
CA SER A 78 -9.31 7.24 -4.36
C SER A 78 -8.44 7.95 -3.30
N PRO A 79 -7.26 8.48 -3.68
CA PRO A 79 -6.42 9.23 -2.74
C PRO A 79 -7.15 10.42 -2.08
N GLU A 80 -7.99 11.13 -2.84
CA GLU A 80 -8.78 12.26 -2.37
C GLU A 80 -9.85 11.79 -1.35
N GLN A 81 -10.64 10.79 -1.74
CA GLN A 81 -11.65 10.18 -0.86
C GLN A 81 -11.05 9.62 0.43
N SER A 82 -9.83 9.08 0.35
CA SER A 82 -9.10 8.56 1.51
C SER A 82 -8.66 9.68 2.46
N ARG A 83 -8.14 10.79 1.92
CA ARG A 83 -7.78 11.97 2.71
C ARG A 83 -9.01 12.58 3.38
N ASP A 84 -10.13 12.66 2.66
CA ASP A 84 -11.40 13.18 3.20
C ASP A 84 -11.92 12.32 4.35
N LEU A 85 -11.90 10.99 4.18
CA LEU A 85 -12.28 10.06 5.24
C LEU A 85 -11.39 10.21 6.48
N VAL A 86 -10.07 10.32 6.32
CA VAL A 86 -9.14 10.51 7.44
C VAL A 86 -9.35 11.85 8.13
N ARG A 87 -9.62 12.93 7.37
CA ARG A 87 -9.93 14.26 7.91
C ARG A 87 -11.21 14.24 8.74
N GLN A 88 -12.29 13.67 8.20
CA GLN A 88 -13.56 13.54 8.90
C GLN A 88 -13.39 12.79 10.24
N ARG A 89 -12.59 11.72 10.26
CA ARG A 89 -12.31 10.97 11.49
C ARG A 89 -11.51 11.76 12.51
N LEU A 90 -10.59 12.62 12.08
CA LEU A 90 -9.82 13.48 12.98
C LEU A 90 -10.70 14.57 13.61
N GLU A 91 -11.68 15.10 12.89
CA GLU A 91 -12.62 16.12 13.37
C GLU A 91 -13.70 15.55 14.30
N SER A 92 -13.99 14.25 14.21
CA SER A 92 -14.96 13.55 15.06
C SER A 92 -14.42 13.07 16.41
N LEU A 93 -13.13 13.33 16.70
CA LEU A 93 -12.45 13.01 17.95
C LEU A 93 -12.38 14.25 18.85
#